data_AF-A0A3D1A7D5-F1
#
_entry.id   AF-A0A3D1A7D5-F1
#
_cell.length_a   1.000
_cell.length_b   1.000
_cell.length_c   1.000
_cell.angle_alpha   90.00
_cell.angle_beta   90.00
_cell.angle_gamma   90.00
#
_symmetry.space_group_name_H-M   'P 1'
#
loop_
_entity.id
_entity.type
_entity.pdbx_description
1 polymer ?
#
loop_
_entity_poly.entity_id
_entity_poly.type
_entity_poly.pdbx_seq_one_letter_code
_entity_poly.pdbx_strand_id
1 'polypeptide(L)'
;MKLFLLALCLALPGAAAAADTGAAVQLREAAGSSPAKAAAPRAEANSAAAGPNSLAAIAARCAPAAAGEEKIWQSDFRWDYTLTELKARALEMYASPKRLDKRAYWDAATGRLLLPHDADRGGDLAIGEAFVNAVARHIERAFELEYIDAVFFPDMGHSHILVPDKLWADKYSDYPIAKMSDQYRDMFADPRLQLFYHTAEQLKMTGPDGQLVADERTRFRHKTRNIAGLIKPDAKLNVYQNPASTANTVHEVPGHFWWGAGFNLSAQKDGCFVYSTGGRDYRFDISLYDLPYNPDGGGAGDY
;
A
#
# COMPACT_ATOMS: atom_id res chain seq x y z
N MET A 1 -12.97 30.83 -62.35
CA MET A 1 -13.92 29.69 -62.28
C MET A 1 -13.86 29.14 -60.87
N LYS A 2 -14.99 29.20 -60.14
CA LYS A 2 -15.14 28.71 -58.76
C LYS A 2 -15.01 27.18 -58.73
N LEU A 3 -14.47 26.59 -57.65
CA LEU A 3 -15.14 25.56 -56.84
C LEU A 3 -14.24 25.00 -55.70
N PHE A 4 -14.73 25.18 -54.47
CA PHE A 4 -14.70 24.34 -53.25
C PHE A 4 -13.40 23.72 -52.71
N LEU A 5 -12.88 24.34 -51.64
CA LEU A 5 -12.23 23.63 -50.52
C LEU A 5 -13.34 23.07 -49.60
N LEU A 6 -13.34 21.76 -49.37
CA LEU A 6 -14.13 21.12 -48.31
C LEU A 6 -13.22 21.01 -47.07
N ALA A 7 -13.48 21.84 -46.06
CA ALA A 7 -12.89 21.70 -44.73
C ALA A 7 -13.80 20.78 -43.91
N LEU A 8 -13.30 19.59 -43.57
CA LEU A 8 -13.98 18.66 -42.67
C LEU A 8 -13.53 18.98 -41.24
N CYS A 9 -14.29 19.82 -40.52
CA CYS A 9 -14.17 19.95 -39.07
C CYS A 9 -14.85 18.75 -38.40
N LEU A 10 -14.05 17.77 -37.99
CA LEU A 10 -14.50 16.74 -37.03
C LEU A 10 -14.56 17.38 -35.64
N ALA A 11 -15.76 17.61 -35.16
CA ALA A 11 -16.04 17.94 -33.77
C ALA A 11 -15.78 16.70 -32.90
N LEU A 12 -14.79 16.78 -32.02
CA LEU A 12 -14.64 15.84 -30.92
C LEU A 12 -15.72 16.14 -29.87
N PRO A 13 -16.46 15.13 -29.36
CA PRO A 13 -17.37 15.34 -28.24
C PRO A 13 -16.55 15.67 -27.00
N GLY A 14 -16.88 16.80 -26.38
CA GLY A 14 -16.26 17.29 -25.16
C GLY A 14 -16.46 16.32 -24.00
N ALA A 15 -15.35 15.83 -23.44
CA ALA A 15 -15.33 15.34 -22.07
C ALA A 15 -15.52 16.57 -21.17
N ALA A 16 -16.70 16.70 -20.58
CA ALA A 16 -16.94 17.64 -19.50
C ALA A 16 -16.06 17.25 -18.31
N ALA A 17 -14.94 17.94 -18.13
CA ALA A 17 -14.26 17.98 -16.85
C ALA A 17 -15.22 18.66 -15.86
N ALA A 18 -15.87 17.86 -15.03
CA ALA A 18 -16.54 18.37 -13.84
C ALA A 18 -15.46 19.00 -12.96
N ALA A 19 -15.44 20.32 -12.91
CA ALA A 19 -14.70 21.07 -11.91
C ALA A 19 -15.30 20.70 -10.55
N ASP A 20 -14.60 19.83 -9.81
CA ASP A 20 -14.93 19.47 -8.44
C ASP A 20 -14.59 20.69 -7.57
N THR A 21 -15.61 21.52 -7.32
CA THR A 21 -15.48 22.74 -6.53
C THR A 21 -15.36 22.39 -5.06
N GLY A 22 -14.13 22.20 -4.59
CA GLY A 22 -13.67 22.51 -3.22
C GLY A 22 -14.68 22.35 -2.08
N ALA A 23 -15.37 21.21 -2.01
CA ALA A 23 -16.04 20.83 -0.77
C ALA A 23 -14.94 20.49 0.24
N ALA A 24 -14.77 21.34 1.25
CA ALA A 24 -13.83 21.10 2.34
C ALA A 24 -14.02 19.66 2.84
N VAL A 25 -13.03 18.81 2.58
CA VAL A 25 -13.06 17.40 2.95
C VAL A 25 -13.18 17.34 4.46
N GLN A 26 -14.39 17.05 4.96
CA GLN A 26 -14.60 16.71 6.37
C GLN A 26 -14.03 15.30 6.58
N LEU A 27 -12.70 15.19 6.63
CA LEU A 27 -12.06 14.00 7.17
C LEU A 27 -12.43 13.94 8.65
N ARG A 28 -13.30 13.00 8.97
CA ARG A 28 -13.52 12.62 10.35
C ARG A 28 -12.55 11.48 10.63
N GLU A 29 -11.64 11.70 11.56
CA GLU A 29 -11.08 10.57 12.29
C GLU A 29 -12.28 9.86 12.93
N ALA A 30 -12.61 8.68 12.44
CA ALA A 30 -13.79 7.98 12.90
C ALA A 30 -13.56 7.54 14.35
N ALA A 31 -14.07 8.31 15.31
CA ALA A 31 -14.21 7.91 16.70
C ALA A 31 -15.26 6.78 16.78
N GLY A 32 -14.88 5.59 16.35
CA GLY A 32 -15.77 4.48 16.13
C GLY A 32 -15.02 3.16 16.23
N SER A 33 -14.38 2.91 17.37
CA SER A 33 -14.04 1.55 17.76
C SER A 33 -15.35 0.78 17.93
N SER A 34 -15.70 -0.03 16.92
CA SER A 34 -16.52 -1.22 17.18
C SER A 34 -15.82 -2.01 18.30
N PRO A 35 -16.53 -2.65 19.23
CA PRO A 35 -15.90 -3.44 20.28
C PRO A 35 -15.29 -4.68 19.63
N ALA A 36 -14.08 -4.54 19.10
CA ALA A 36 -13.24 -5.66 18.74
C ALA A 36 -13.11 -6.50 20.01
N LYS A 37 -13.51 -7.77 19.92
CA LYS A 37 -13.37 -8.75 21.00
C LYS A 37 -11.92 -8.70 21.46
N ALA A 38 -11.69 -8.16 22.65
CA ALA A 38 -10.35 -7.84 23.13
C ALA A 38 -9.45 -9.06 23.01
N ALA A 39 -8.54 -9.05 22.03
CA ALA A 39 -7.47 -10.01 21.96
C ALA A 39 -6.68 -9.86 23.27
N ALA A 40 -6.45 -10.98 23.97
CA ALA A 40 -5.70 -10.97 25.21
C ALA A 40 -4.34 -10.26 24.97
N PRO A 41 -3.92 -9.35 25.85
CA PRO A 41 -2.63 -8.70 25.71
C PRO A 41 -1.55 -9.77 25.67
N ARG A 42 -0.85 -9.86 24.53
CA ARG A 42 0.40 -10.63 24.46
C ARG A 42 1.36 -9.96 25.45
N ALA A 43 1.83 -10.73 26.42
CA ALA A 43 2.84 -10.27 27.36
C ALA A 43 4.05 -9.75 26.56
N GLU A 44 4.49 -8.54 26.88
CA GLU A 44 5.75 -7.99 26.38
C GLU A 44 6.89 -8.90 26.83
N ALA A 45 7.28 -9.81 25.95
CA ALA A 45 8.47 -10.62 26.12
C ALA A 45 9.69 -9.71 25.92
N ASN A 46 10.10 -9.04 26.98
CA ASN A 46 11.47 -8.57 27.16
C ASN A 46 12.40 -9.79 27.13
N SER A 47 12.85 -10.20 25.95
CA SER A 47 14.00 -11.09 25.82
C SER A 47 14.72 -10.79 24.51
N ALA A 48 16.04 -10.67 24.60
CA ALA A 48 17.00 -10.37 23.54
C ALA A 48 17.12 -11.46 22.46
N ALA A 49 16.07 -12.24 22.24
CA ALA A 49 15.92 -13.07 21.06
C ALA A 49 15.52 -12.16 19.90
N ALA A 50 16.43 -12.00 18.94
CA ALA A 50 16.19 -11.19 17.75
C ALA A 50 14.89 -11.67 17.08
N GLY A 51 13.88 -10.79 16.97
CA GLY A 51 12.56 -11.13 16.46
C GLY A 51 12.60 -11.68 15.03
N PRO A 52 11.47 -12.16 14.49
CA PRO A 52 11.44 -12.79 13.17
C PRO A 52 11.90 -11.85 12.04
N ASN A 53 11.83 -10.53 12.23
CA ASN A 53 12.33 -9.49 11.33
C ASN A 53 13.60 -8.77 11.83
N SER A 54 14.42 -9.44 12.63
CA SER A 54 15.80 -8.99 12.86
C SER A 54 16.65 -9.10 11.60
N LEU A 55 17.72 -8.31 11.47
CA LEU A 55 18.62 -8.31 10.31
C LEU A 55 19.23 -9.69 10.08
N ALA A 56 19.60 -10.42 11.14
CA ALA A 56 20.12 -11.78 11.02
C ALA A 56 19.08 -12.75 10.43
N ALA A 57 17.83 -12.66 10.90
CA ALA A 57 16.75 -13.50 10.41
C ALA A 57 16.34 -13.13 8.97
N ILE A 58 16.36 -11.83 8.64
CA ILE A 58 16.14 -11.30 7.30
C ILE A 58 17.26 -11.78 6.36
N ALA A 59 18.52 -11.65 6.74
CA ALA A 59 19.67 -12.08 5.95
C ALA A 59 19.61 -13.56 5.56
N ALA A 60 19.08 -14.41 6.44
CA ALA A 60 18.92 -15.84 6.18
C ALA A 60 17.82 -16.19 5.17
N ARG A 61 16.91 -15.24 4.85
CA ARG A 61 15.73 -15.50 4.00
C ARG A 61 15.66 -14.64 2.75
N CYS A 62 16.25 -13.44 2.78
CA CYS A 62 15.95 -12.38 1.82
C CYS A 62 17.06 -12.27 0.76
N ALA A 63 17.15 -13.24 -0.14
CA ALA A 63 18.09 -13.15 -1.26
C ALA A 63 17.61 -12.15 -2.33
N PRO A 64 18.54 -11.57 -3.13
CA PRO A 64 18.19 -10.83 -4.35
C PRO A 64 17.25 -11.64 -5.26
N ALA A 65 16.44 -10.94 -6.05
CA ALA A 65 15.56 -11.59 -7.02
C ALA A 65 16.38 -12.42 -8.04
N ALA A 66 15.93 -13.63 -8.33
CA ALA A 66 16.57 -14.49 -9.33
C ALA A 66 16.22 -14.02 -10.76
N ALA A 67 17.08 -14.31 -11.74
CA ALA A 67 16.92 -13.85 -13.14
C ALA A 67 15.65 -14.36 -13.86
N GLY A 68 14.92 -15.31 -13.27
CA GLY A 68 13.63 -15.81 -13.76
C GLY A 68 12.55 -15.88 -12.69
N GLU A 69 12.69 -15.09 -11.62
CA GLU A 69 11.66 -15.01 -10.58
C GLU A 69 10.35 -14.49 -11.20
N GLU A 70 9.28 -15.27 -11.10
CA GLU A 70 7.99 -14.86 -11.63
C GLU A 70 7.48 -13.63 -10.87
N LYS A 71 6.95 -12.67 -11.61
CA LYS A 71 6.48 -11.41 -11.05
C LYS A 71 4.98 -11.45 -10.85
N ILE A 72 4.53 -10.74 -9.82
CA ILE A 72 3.13 -10.33 -9.70
C ILE A 72 2.91 -9.20 -10.70
N TRP A 73 1.94 -9.37 -11.59
CA TRP A 73 1.58 -8.40 -12.61
C TRP A 73 0.30 -7.66 -12.22
N GLN A 74 0.06 -6.48 -12.80
CA GLN A 74 -1.25 -5.83 -12.60
C GLN A 74 -2.42 -6.70 -13.12
N SER A 75 -2.20 -7.46 -14.19
CA SER A 75 -3.20 -8.38 -14.76
C SER A 75 -3.51 -9.58 -13.86
N ASP A 76 -2.77 -9.78 -12.77
CA ASP A 76 -3.13 -10.74 -11.73
C ASP A 76 -4.32 -10.25 -10.88
N PHE A 77 -4.78 -9.03 -11.06
CA PHE A 77 -5.88 -8.45 -10.29
C PHE A 77 -6.91 -7.81 -11.21
N ARG A 78 -8.16 -7.75 -10.72
CA ARG A 78 -9.25 -7.07 -11.39
C ARG A 78 -10.05 -6.24 -10.41
N TRP A 79 -10.80 -5.28 -10.91
CA TRP A 79 -11.76 -4.54 -10.10
C TRP A 79 -12.99 -5.39 -9.76
N ASP A 80 -13.78 -4.87 -8.83
CA ASP A 80 -15.08 -5.41 -8.43
C ASP A 80 -15.05 -6.87 -7.93
N TYR A 81 -14.04 -7.22 -7.14
CA TYR A 81 -14.10 -8.47 -6.39
C TYR A 81 -15.27 -8.43 -5.40
N THR A 82 -16.06 -9.50 -5.33
CA THR A 82 -16.81 -9.78 -4.11
C THR A 82 -15.85 -10.13 -2.97
N LEU A 83 -16.27 -9.99 -1.72
CA LEU A 83 -15.40 -10.33 -0.58
C LEU A 83 -14.90 -11.79 -0.63
N THR A 84 -15.75 -12.70 -1.08
CA THR A 84 -15.38 -14.12 -1.25
C THR A 84 -14.31 -14.30 -2.33
N GLU A 85 -14.45 -13.64 -3.48
CA GLU A 85 -13.46 -13.72 -4.56
C GLU A 85 -12.14 -13.05 -4.16
N LEU A 86 -12.19 -11.91 -3.46
CA LEU A 86 -11.01 -11.22 -2.94
C LEU A 86 -10.19 -12.16 -2.04
N LYS A 87 -10.85 -12.85 -1.10
CA LYS A 87 -10.22 -13.83 -0.21
C LYS A 87 -9.66 -15.03 -0.97
N ALA A 88 -10.40 -15.57 -1.93
CA ALA A 88 -9.94 -16.67 -2.75
C ALA A 88 -8.68 -16.27 -3.55
N ARG A 89 -8.68 -15.08 -4.14
CA ARG A 89 -7.53 -14.56 -4.88
C ARG A 89 -6.33 -14.32 -3.97
N ALA A 90 -6.53 -13.80 -2.76
CA ALA A 90 -5.46 -13.63 -1.80
C ALA A 90 -4.78 -14.96 -1.43
N LEU A 91 -5.56 -16.03 -1.22
CA LEU A 91 -5.02 -17.36 -0.94
C LEU A 91 -4.24 -17.93 -2.13
N GLU A 92 -4.75 -17.74 -3.35
CA GLU A 92 -4.05 -18.14 -4.57
C GLU A 92 -2.71 -17.39 -4.71
N MET A 93 -2.72 -16.07 -4.53
CA MET A 93 -1.50 -15.26 -4.61
C MET A 93 -0.50 -15.60 -3.53
N TYR A 94 -0.95 -15.90 -2.31
CA TYR A 94 -0.04 -16.33 -1.24
C TYR A 94 0.66 -17.65 -1.57
N ALA A 95 -0.04 -18.58 -2.21
CA ALA A 95 0.49 -19.89 -2.60
C ALA A 95 1.32 -19.86 -3.89
N SER A 96 1.15 -18.81 -4.70
CA SER A 96 1.86 -18.59 -5.96
C SER A 96 3.38 -18.50 -5.77
N PRO A 97 4.20 -18.93 -6.76
CA PRO A 97 5.63 -18.63 -6.77
C PRO A 97 5.94 -17.16 -7.09
N LYS A 98 4.95 -16.39 -7.55
CA LYS A 98 5.11 -14.98 -7.95
C LYS A 98 5.52 -14.10 -6.78
N ARG A 99 6.36 -13.10 -7.05
CA ARG A 99 6.89 -12.14 -6.07
C ARG A 99 6.72 -10.70 -6.56
N LEU A 100 6.81 -9.73 -5.65
CA LEU A 100 6.85 -8.32 -6.06
C LEU A 100 8.11 -8.05 -6.89
N ASP A 101 7.95 -7.33 -8.00
CA ASP A 101 9.10 -6.88 -8.78
C ASP A 101 9.96 -5.92 -7.97
N LYS A 102 11.27 -5.98 -8.16
CA LYS A 102 12.24 -5.13 -7.44
C LYS A 102 12.01 -5.12 -5.92
N ARG A 103 11.65 -6.27 -5.34
CA ARG A 103 11.43 -6.45 -3.90
C ARG A 103 12.69 -6.19 -3.08
N ALA A 104 12.50 -5.80 -1.83
CA ALA A 104 13.56 -5.67 -0.85
C ALA A 104 14.37 -6.96 -0.72
N TYR A 105 15.67 -6.83 -0.51
CA TYR A 105 16.57 -7.97 -0.33
C TYR A 105 17.74 -7.63 0.58
N TRP A 106 18.34 -8.64 1.19
CA TRP A 106 19.57 -8.52 1.95
C TRP A 106 20.77 -8.59 1.01
N ASP A 107 21.57 -7.53 1.00
CA ASP A 107 22.85 -7.51 0.33
C ASP A 107 23.97 -7.96 1.29
N ALA A 108 24.51 -9.15 1.03
CA ALA A 108 25.58 -9.72 1.85
C ALA A 108 26.90 -8.95 1.75
N ALA A 109 27.14 -8.23 0.64
CA ALA A 109 28.37 -7.48 0.45
C ALA A 109 28.43 -6.24 1.34
N THR A 110 27.32 -5.49 1.44
CA THR A 110 27.24 -4.30 2.30
C THR A 110 26.68 -4.59 3.70
N GLY A 111 26.11 -5.77 3.92
CA GLY A 111 25.45 -6.13 5.18
C GLY A 111 24.22 -5.27 5.45
N ARG A 112 23.44 -4.95 4.40
CA ARG A 112 22.29 -4.05 4.47
C ARG A 112 21.07 -4.67 3.81
N LEU A 113 19.90 -4.32 4.33
CA LEU A 113 18.61 -4.56 3.68
C LEU A 113 18.36 -3.43 2.69
N LEU A 114 18.33 -3.75 1.40
CA LEU A 114 18.18 -2.79 0.31
C LEU A 114 16.77 -2.88 -0.30
N LEU A 115 16.20 -1.72 -0.63
CA LEU A 115 15.09 -1.57 -1.55
C LEU A 115 15.65 -1.07 -2.89
N PRO A 116 15.51 -1.85 -3.97
CA PRO A 116 15.93 -1.38 -5.28
C PRO A 116 15.25 -0.06 -5.67
N HIS A 117 15.99 0.86 -6.30
CA HIS A 117 15.42 2.09 -6.85
C HIS A 117 16.18 2.58 -8.09
N ASP A 118 15.65 3.56 -8.81
CA ASP A 118 16.20 4.00 -10.08
C ASP A 118 17.55 4.69 -9.86
N ALA A 119 18.57 4.34 -10.66
CA ALA A 119 19.92 4.90 -10.54
C ALA A 119 19.92 6.43 -10.66
N ASP A 120 19.11 6.99 -11.56
CA ASP A 120 18.96 8.43 -11.77
C ASP A 120 18.27 9.15 -10.60
N ARG A 121 17.72 8.39 -9.64
CA ARG A 121 17.08 8.88 -8.42
C ARG A 121 17.90 8.63 -7.15
N GLY A 122 19.13 8.14 -7.31
CA GLY A 122 20.06 7.83 -6.23
C GLY A 122 20.32 6.33 -6.05
N GLY A 123 19.68 5.47 -6.85
CA GLY A 123 19.84 4.01 -6.79
C GLY A 123 19.26 3.39 -5.53
N ASP A 124 19.61 2.13 -5.27
CA ASP A 124 19.08 1.36 -4.16
C ASP A 124 19.27 2.07 -2.80
N LEU A 125 18.24 2.03 -1.94
CA LEU A 125 18.32 2.59 -0.59
C LEU A 125 18.28 1.51 0.48
N ALA A 126 19.01 1.76 1.57
CA ALA A 126 18.98 0.90 2.74
C ALA A 126 17.78 1.24 3.64
N ILE A 127 17.06 0.22 4.10
CA ILE A 127 16.00 0.33 5.11
C ILE A 127 16.39 -0.41 6.40
N GLY A 128 15.87 0.05 7.53
CA GLY A 128 16.17 -0.50 8.85
C GLY A 128 15.10 -1.45 9.38
N GLU A 129 15.46 -2.25 10.39
CA GLU A 129 14.53 -3.15 11.09
C GLU A 129 13.32 -2.40 11.66
N ALA A 130 13.51 -1.17 12.16
CA ALA A 130 12.43 -0.38 12.75
C ALA A 130 11.28 -0.13 11.77
N PHE A 131 11.60 0.17 10.51
CA PHE A 131 10.62 0.34 9.45
C PHE A 131 9.88 -0.96 9.14
N VAL A 132 10.62 -2.07 8.94
CA VAL A 132 10.05 -3.38 8.65
C VAL A 132 9.12 -3.85 9.78
N ASN A 133 9.55 -3.67 11.03
CA ASN A 133 8.75 -4.03 12.20
C ASN A 133 7.49 -3.16 12.34
N ALA A 134 7.57 -1.85 12.02
CA ALA A 134 6.39 -1.00 12.00
C ALA A 134 5.38 -1.46 10.93
N VAL A 135 5.85 -1.79 9.71
CA VAL A 135 4.99 -2.33 8.65
C VAL A 135 4.34 -3.66 9.06
N ALA A 136 5.13 -4.59 9.60
CA ALA A 136 4.60 -5.86 10.12
C ALA A 136 3.55 -5.60 11.21
N ARG A 137 3.83 -4.71 12.17
CA ARG A 137 2.87 -4.35 13.21
C ARG A 137 1.59 -3.76 12.64
N HIS A 138 1.67 -2.89 11.63
CA HIS A 138 0.49 -2.34 10.96
C HIS A 138 -0.37 -3.45 10.35
N ILE A 139 0.24 -4.41 9.66
CA ILE A 139 -0.46 -5.57 9.08
C ILE A 139 -1.18 -6.36 10.18
N GLU A 140 -0.46 -6.72 11.25
CA GLU A 140 -1.01 -7.47 12.37
C GLU A 140 -2.17 -6.73 13.02
N ARG A 141 -2.00 -5.43 13.26
CA ARG A 141 -3.03 -4.58 13.85
C ARG A 141 -4.26 -4.44 12.95
N ALA A 142 -4.05 -4.37 11.63
CA ALA A 142 -5.14 -4.31 10.67
C ALA A 142 -5.95 -5.62 10.69
N PHE A 143 -5.31 -6.79 10.83
CA PHE A 143 -6.02 -8.05 11.04
C PHE A 143 -6.75 -8.11 12.40
N GLU A 144 -6.11 -7.69 13.50
CA GLU A 144 -6.71 -7.65 14.84
C GLU A 144 -7.99 -6.80 14.90
N LEU A 145 -7.99 -5.69 14.14
CA LEU A 145 -9.12 -4.77 14.02
C LEU A 145 -10.09 -5.16 12.90
N GLU A 146 -9.80 -6.27 12.20
CA GLU A 146 -10.53 -6.76 11.04
C GLU A 146 -10.65 -5.72 9.91
N TYR A 147 -9.72 -4.76 9.82
CA TYR A 147 -9.69 -3.73 8.77
C TYR A 147 -9.23 -4.26 7.41
N ILE A 148 -8.60 -5.44 7.41
CA ILE A 148 -8.16 -6.17 6.23
C ILE A 148 -8.63 -7.62 6.29
N ASP A 149 -8.62 -8.28 5.15
CA ASP A 149 -8.86 -9.72 5.00
C ASP A 149 -7.64 -10.42 4.39
N ALA A 150 -6.74 -9.67 3.74
CA ALA A 150 -5.49 -10.14 3.17
C ALA A 150 -4.45 -9.01 3.11
N VAL A 151 -3.20 -9.37 2.77
CA VAL A 151 -2.12 -8.43 2.43
C VAL A 151 -1.70 -8.70 1.00
N PHE A 152 -2.19 -7.90 0.06
CA PHE A 152 -1.88 -7.95 -1.37
C PHE A 152 -2.48 -6.73 -2.05
N PHE A 153 -2.13 -6.45 -3.31
CA PHE A 153 -2.50 -5.17 -3.96
C PHE A 153 -3.97 -4.73 -3.75
N PRO A 154 -4.98 -5.58 -3.95
CA PRO A 154 -6.39 -5.24 -3.67
C PRO A 154 -6.76 -4.94 -2.21
N ASP A 155 -5.94 -5.35 -1.23
CA ASP A 155 -6.21 -5.18 0.19
C ASP A 155 -4.92 -4.94 0.99
N MET A 156 -4.64 -3.69 1.36
CA MET A 156 -3.42 -3.26 2.08
C MET A 156 -2.11 -3.60 1.34
N GLY A 157 -2.15 -3.65 0.02
CA GLY A 157 -0.97 -3.93 -0.79
C GLY A 157 -0.31 -2.71 -1.41
N HIS A 158 -0.87 -1.52 -1.21
CA HIS A 158 -0.31 -0.26 -1.67
C HIS A 158 -0.32 0.76 -0.53
N SER A 159 0.69 1.63 -0.49
CA SER A 159 0.84 2.61 0.56
C SER A 159 1.26 3.99 0.04
N HIS A 160 1.00 4.97 0.87
CA HIS A 160 1.43 6.36 0.74
C HIS A 160 2.09 6.79 2.06
N ILE A 161 2.72 7.97 2.06
CA ILE A 161 3.32 8.53 3.26
C ILE A 161 2.64 9.87 3.57
N LEU A 162 2.09 9.99 4.78
CA LEU A 162 1.59 11.25 5.30
C LEU A 162 2.73 11.95 6.05
N VAL A 163 3.12 13.11 5.53
CA VAL A 163 4.19 13.93 6.12
C VAL A 163 3.56 15.17 6.72
N PRO A 164 3.72 15.47 8.02
CA PRO A 164 3.23 16.72 8.58
C PRO A 164 3.70 17.92 7.74
N ASP A 165 2.79 18.83 7.36
CA ASP A 165 3.08 19.89 6.37
C ASP A 165 4.34 20.69 6.71
N LYS A 166 4.48 21.05 7.99
CA LYS A 166 5.66 21.77 8.48
C LYS A 166 6.95 20.96 8.29
N LEU A 167 6.91 19.66 8.57
CA LEU A 167 8.07 18.80 8.40
C LEU A 167 8.41 18.57 6.92
N TRP A 168 7.40 18.51 6.05
CA TRP A 168 7.61 18.47 4.61
C TRP A 168 8.36 19.72 4.14
N ALA A 169 7.83 20.91 4.47
CA ALA A 169 8.43 22.19 4.10
C ALA A 169 9.84 22.35 4.67
N ASP A 170 10.06 22.03 5.94
CA ASP A 170 11.34 22.27 6.63
C ASP A 170 12.45 21.26 6.27
N LYS A 171 12.11 20.09 5.72
CA LYS A 171 13.08 18.98 5.53
C LYS A 171 12.99 18.31 4.17
N TYR A 172 11.81 17.79 3.82
CA TYR A 172 11.71 16.83 2.71
C TYR A 172 11.51 17.48 1.35
N SER A 173 10.94 18.68 1.29
CA SER A 173 10.64 19.37 0.02
C SER A 173 11.88 19.80 -0.77
N ASP A 174 13.04 19.89 -0.12
CA ASP A 174 14.30 20.35 -0.72
C ASP A 174 15.19 19.22 -1.28
N TYR A 175 14.77 17.96 -1.19
CA TYR A 175 15.56 16.86 -1.74
C TYR A 175 15.62 16.94 -3.27
N PRO A 176 16.81 16.98 -3.88
CA PRO A 176 16.93 16.87 -5.33
C PRO A 176 16.39 15.53 -5.81
N ILE A 177 15.77 15.49 -6.99
CA ILE A 177 15.25 14.24 -7.59
C ILE A 177 16.35 13.16 -7.69
N ALA A 178 17.59 13.56 -8.00
CA ALA A 178 18.75 12.65 -8.07
C ALA A 178 19.16 12.04 -6.71
N LYS A 179 18.57 12.50 -5.61
CA LYS A 179 18.77 12.02 -4.24
C LYS A 179 17.45 11.54 -3.61
N MET A 180 16.45 11.18 -4.41
CA MET A 180 15.18 10.68 -3.90
C MET A 180 15.37 9.41 -3.04
N SER A 181 16.37 8.57 -3.33
CA SER A 181 16.75 7.44 -2.47
C SER A 181 17.14 7.87 -1.04
N ASP A 182 17.84 9.01 -0.90
CA ASP A 182 18.16 9.58 0.41
C ASP A 182 16.90 10.08 1.11
N GLN A 183 15.97 10.69 0.36
CA GLN A 183 14.69 11.16 0.87
C GLN A 183 13.88 9.99 1.45
N TYR A 184 13.72 8.89 0.69
CA TYR A 184 13.02 7.70 1.14
C TYR A 184 13.64 7.08 2.39
N ARG A 185 14.98 6.93 2.41
CA ARG A 185 15.69 6.42 3.59
C ARG A 185 15.35 7.27 4.83
N ASP A 186 15.40 8.59 4.68
CA ASP A 186 15.17 9.51 5.79
C ASP A 186 13.70 9.64 6.16
N MET A 187 12.76 9.33 5.26
CA MET A 187 11.33 9.19 5.56
C MET A 187 11.03 7.89 6.30
N PHE A 188 11.55 6.75 5.83
CA PHE A 188 11.34 5.44 6.45
C PHE A 188 12.01 5.31 7.83
N ALA A 189 12.99 6.15 8.13
CA ALA A 189 13.61 6.23 9.45
C ALA A 189 12.92 7.25 10.40
N ASP A 190 11.97 8.06 9.93
CA ASP A 190 11.39 9.15 10.73
C ASP A 190 10.10 8.69 11.43
N PRO A 191 10.12 8.52 12.76
CA PRO A 191 8.99 7.96 13.50
C PRO A 191 7.81 8.93 13.63
N ARG A 192 7.93 10.16 13.10
CA ARG A 192 6.85 11.16 13.08
C ARG A 192 5.97 11.00 11.85
N LEU A 193 6.40 10.27 10.83
CA LEU A 193 5.63 10.05 9.61
C LEU A 193 4.65 8.90 9.80
N GLN A 194 3.55 8.96 9.04
CA GLN A 194 2.57 7.89 9.00
C GLN A 194 2.61 7.19 7.66
N LEU A 195 2.55 5.87 7.70
CA LEU A 195 2.31 5.03 6.52
C LEU A 195 0.80 4.90 6.38
N PHE A 196 0.30 5.33 5.23
CA PHE A 196 -1.11 5.28 4.90
C PHE A 196 -1.34 4.15 3.90
N TYR A 197 -2.43 3.42 4.07
CA TYR A 197 -2.78 2.27 3.23
C TYR A 197 -4.22 2.38 2.75
N HIS A 198 -4.42 2.02 1.49
CA HIS A 198 -5.74 1.66 1.01
C HIS A 198 -5.98 0.17 1.28
N THR A 199 -7.03 -0.11 2.04
CA THR A 199 -7.61 -1.43 2.26
C THR A 199 -8.81 -1.59 1.34
N ALA A 200 -9.14 -2.81 0.93
CA ALA A 200 -10.29 -3.08 0.06
C ALA A 200 -10.32 -2.23 -1.23
N GLU A 201 -9.15 -1.94 -1.82
CA GLU A 201 -8.98 -1.06 -2.97
C GLU A 201 -9.83 -1.50 -4.17
N GLN A 202 -9.83 -2.80 -4.45
CA GLN A 202 -10.58 -3.41 -5.58
C GLN A 202 -11.79 -4.24 -5.12
N LEU A 203 -12.24 -4.06 -3.88
CA LEU A 203 -13.47 -4.69 -3.38
C LEU A 203 -14.69 -3.96 -3.95
N LYS A 204 -15.65 -4.71 -4.48
CA LYS A 204 -16.94 -4.18 -4.89
C LYS A 204 -17.73 -3.70 -3.67
N MET A 205 -17.80 -2.39 -3.49
CA MET A 205 -18.53 -1.79 -2.36
C MET A 205 -19.90 -1.26 -2.73
N THR A 206 -20.16 -1.04 -4.02
CA THR A 206 -21.44 -0.50 -4.52
C THR A 206 -22.15 -1.44 -5.48
N GLY A 207 -23.48 -1.36 -5.48
CA GLY A 207 -24.35 -2.01 -6.44
C GLY A 207 -24.51 -1.20 -7.74
N PRO A 208 -25.24 -1.73 -8.73
CA PRO A 208 -25.52 -1.04 -10.00
C PRO A 208 -26.28 0.29 -9.83
N ASP A 209 -27.01 0.44 -8.71
CA ASP A 209 -27.74 1.65 -8.32
C ASP A 209 -26.86 2.70 -7.60
N GLY A 210 -25.55 2.44 -7.50
CA GLY A 210 -24.60 3.28 -6.78
C GLY A 210 -24.69 3.21 -5.26
N GLN A 211 -25.61 2.41 -4.70
CA GLN A 211 -25.75 2.25 -3.25
C GLN A 211 -24.74 1.26 -2.71
N LEU A 212 -24.37 1.39 -1.43
CA LEU A 212 -23.52 0.40 -0.77
C LEU A 212 -24.21 -0.97 -0.76
N VAL A 213 -23.44 -2.01 -1.08
CA VAL A 213 -23.93 -3.40 -1.03
C VAL A 213 -24.49 -3.73 0.36
N ALA A 214 -25.48 -4.63 0.42
CA ALA A 214 -26.19 -4.94 1.66
C ALA A 214 -25.34 -5.64 2.73
N ASP A 215 -24.28 -6.34 2.31
CA ASP A 215 -23.39 -7.11 3.17
C ASP A 215 -22.71 -6.21 4.23
N GLU A 216 -22.96 -6.53 5.51
CA GLU A 216 -22.48 -5.73 6.64
C GLU A 216 -20.96 -5.66 6.70
N ARG A 217 -20.29 -6.78 6.40
CA ARG A 217 -18.82 -6.85 6.39
C ARG A 217 -18.26 -5.92 5.32
N THR A 218 -18.82 -5.91 4.12
CA THR A 218 -18.39 -5.04 3.03
C THR A 218 -18.65 -3.57 3.35
N ARG A 219 -19.79 -3.23 3.99
CA ARG A 219 -20.04 -1.86 4.49
C ARG A 219 -19.05 -1.43 5.56
N PHE A 220 -18.63 -2.35 6.43
CA PHE A 220 -17.57 -2.09 7.39
C PHE A 220 -16.24 -1.84 6.68
N ARG A 221 -15.86 -2.69 5.72
CA ARG A 221 -14.66 -2.51 4.88
C ARG A 221 -14.65 -1.16 4.15
N HIS A 222 -15.79 -0.71 3.62
CA HIS A 222 -15.93 0.62 3.02
C HIS A 222 -15.56 1.73 4.00
N LYS A 223 -16.05 1.66 5.24
CA LYS A 223 -15.75 2.64 6.31
C LYS A 223 -14.30 2.61 6.78
N THR A 224 -13.61 1.48 6.63
CA THR A 224 -12.21 1.28 7.05
C THR A 224 -11.25 1.20 5.87
N ARG A 225 -11.67 1.68 4.68
CA ARG A 225 -10.88 1.65 3.44
C ARG A 225 -9.52 2.33 3.58
N ASN A 226 -9.41 3.35 4.43
CA ASN A 226 -8.17 4.09 4.57
C ASN A 226 -7.69 4.05 6.00
N ILE A 227 -6.48 3.54 6.19
CA ILE A 227 -5.85 3.44 7.50
C ILE A 227 -4.47 4.07 7.46
N ALA A 228 -4.03 4.69 8.55
CA ALA A 228 -2.64 5.09 8.69
C ALA A 228 -2.09 4.79 10.08
N GLY A 229 -0.79 4.51 10.16
CA GLY A 229 -0.07 4.29 11.41
C GLY A 229 1.32 4.91 11.37
N LEU A 230 1.81 5.36 12.52
CA LEU A 230 3.17 5.91 12.65
C LEU A 230 4.23 4.85 12.39
N ILE A 231 5.42 5.24 11.95
CA ILE A 231 6.58 4.32 11.85
C ILE A 231 7.15 4.03 13.25
N LYS A 232 6.41 3.24 14.05
CA LYS A 232 6.75 2.86 15.42
C LYS A 232 6.25 1.45 15.78
N PRO A 233 6.90 0.74 16.73
CA PRO A 233 6.49 -0.61 17.14
C PRO A 233 5.11 -0.69 17.82
N ASP A 234 4.62 0.40 18.42
CA ASP A 234 3.36 0.48 19.17
C ASP A 234 2.26 1.23 18.40
N ALA A 235 2.44 1.40 17.09
CA ALA A 235 1.58 2.24 16.28
C ALA A 235 0.11 1.79 16.33
N LYS A 236 -0.75 2.74 16.66
CA LYS A 236 -2.21 2.62 16.45
C LYS A 236 -2.51 2.89 14.97
N LEU A 237 -3.57 2.25 14.48
CA LEU A 237 -4.12 2.53 13.17
C LEU A 237 -5.30 3.48 13.30
N ASN A 238 -5.20 4.63 12.64
CA ASN A 238 -6.28 5.61 12.54
C ASN A 238 -7.03 5.39 11.23
N VAL A 239 -8.35 5.48 11.27
CA VAL A 239 -9.20 5.35 10.08
C VAL A 239 -9.52 6.74 9.53
N TYR A 240 -9.28 6.92 8.23
CA TYR A 240 -9.63 8.14 7.50
C TYR A 240 -10.81 7.86 6.57
N GLN A 241 -11.74 8.81 6.49
CA GLN A 241 -12.94 8.70 5.66
C GLN A 241 -13.11 9.93 4.79
N ASN A 242 -13.33 9.70 3.51
CA ASN A 242 -13.75 10.70 2.54
C ASN A 242 -15.20 10.39 2.09
N PRO A 243 -16.22 10.87 2.82
CA PRO A 243 -17.62 10.59 2.47
C PRO A 243 -18.07 11.22 1.15
N ALA A 244 -17.29 12.14 0.56
CA ALA A 244 -17.57 12.69 -0.77
C ALA A 244 -17.17 11.72 -1.89
N SER A 245 -16.25 10.79 -1.64
CA SER A 245 -15.91 9.72 -2.58
C SER A 245 -16.91 8.57 -2.46
N THR A 246 -17.52 8.16 -3.58
CA THR A 246 -18.40 6.97 -3.64
C THR A 246 -17.73 5.74 -3.03
N ALA A 247 -16.44 5.56 -3.32
CA ALA A 247 -15.65 4.44 -2.86
C ALA A 247 -15.00 4.69 -1.49
N ASN A 248 -15.22 5.87 -0.89
CA ASN A 248 -14.57 6.37 0.33
C ASN A 248 -13.03 6.49 0.19
N THR A 249 -12.50 6.73 -1.00
CA THR A 249 -11.04 6.89 -1.22
C THR A 249 -10.56 8.25 -0.72
N VAL A 250 -9.59 8.24 0.19
CA VAL A 250 -8.92 9.45 0.70
C VAL A 250 -7.65 9.71 -0.11
N HIS A 251 -7.49 10.91 -0.67
CA HIS A 251 -6.31 11.29 -1.46
C HIS A 251 -5.54 12.48 -0.86
N GLU A 252 -6.02 13.03 0.26
CA GLU A 252 -5.41 14.12 0.99
C GLU A 252 -5.78 14.00 2.48
N VAL A 253 -4.93 14.51 3.37
CA VAL A 253 -5.19 14.56 4.82
C VAL A 253 -4.80 15.93 5.36
N PRO A 254 -5.73 16.74 5.90
CA PRO A 254 -5.39 18.06 6.45
C PRO A 254 -4.23 18.01 7.45
N GLY A 255 -3.34 18.99 7.34
CA GLY A 255 -2.11 19.08 8.15
C GLY A 255 -0.98 18.15 7.70
N HIS A 256 -1.16 17.42 6.59
CA HIS A 256 -0.16 16.53 6.02
C HIS A 256 -0.02 16.75 4.51
N PHE A 257 1.24 16.79 4.08
CA PHE A 257 1.63 16.61 2.70
C PHE A 257 1.46 15.14 2.33
N TRP A 258 0.76 14.89 1.22
CA TRP A 258 0.52 13.57 0.67
C TRP A 258 1.66 13.15 -0.28
N TRP A 259 2.54 12.27 0.19
CA TRP A 259 3.53 11.65 -0.69
C TRP A 259 2.96 10.39 -1.33
N GLY A 260 2.48 10.55 -2.57
CA GLY A 260 1.77 9.49 -3.30
C GLY A 260 2.62 8.29 -3.68
N ALA A 261 3.94 8.43 -3.76
CA ALA A 261 4.85 7.35 -4.13
C ALA A 261 5.34 6.59 -2.89
N GLY A 262 4.49 5.82 -2.21
CA GLY A 262 4.92 5.02 -1.06
C GLY A 262 5.64 3.74 -1.48
N PHE A 263 5.11 2.61 -1.04
CA PHE A 263 5.62 1.28 -1.38
C PHE A 263 4.47 0.27 -1.50
N ASN A 264 4.71 -0.82 -2.20
CA ASN A 264 3.79 -1.94 -2.33
C ASN A 264 4.15 -3.08 -1.39
N LEU A 265 3.11 -3.80 -0.97
CA LEU A 265 3.14 -4.96 -0.11
C LEU A 265 2.36 -6.09 -0.76
N SER A 266 2.83 -7.32 -0.58
CA SER A 266 1.99 -8.47 -0.83
C SER A 266 2.53 -9.62 0.01
N ALA A 267 1.63 -10.44 0.54
CA ALA A 267 1.96 -11.65 1.24
C ALA A 267 2.21 -12.79 0.23
N GLN A 268 3.33 -13.48 0.41
CA GLN A 268 3.69 -14.67 -0.36
C GLN A 268 4.35 -15.66 0.59
N LYS A 269 4.14 -16.96 0.37
CA LYS A 269 4.74 -18.04 1.17
C LYS A 269 6.26 -17.95 1.30
N ASP A 270 6.93 -17.39 0.29
CA ASP A 270 8.39 -17.27 0.22
C ASP A 270 8.86 -15.82 0.46
N GLY A 271 7.97 -14.95 0.96
CA GLY A 271 8.23 -13.53 1.25
C GLY A 271 9.40 -13.31 2.21
N CYS A 272 9.98 -12.12 2.17
CA CYS A 272 11.17 -11.75 2.95
C CYS A 272 10.88 -11.55 4.46
N PHE A 273 9.80 -10.86 4.75
CA PHE A 273 9.45 -10.37 6.09
C PHE A 273 8.29 -11.17 6.67
N VAL A 274 8.14 -11.14 7.99
CA VAL A 274 7.17 -11.95 8.73
C VAL A 274 6.15 -11.06 9.44
N TYR A 275 4.89 -11.47 9.47
CA TYR A 275 3.87 -10.93 10.37
C TYR A 275 3.05 -12.09 10.98
N SER A 276 2.50 -11.89 12.17
CA SER A 276 1.71 -12.91 12.86
C SER A 276 0.22 -12.56 12.93
N THR A 277 -0.66 -13.43 12.45
CA THR A 277 -2.12 -13.28 12.62
C THR A 277 -2.78 -14.62 12.89
N GLY A 278 -3.83 -14.62 13.71
CA GLY A 278 -4.54 -15.86 14.07
C GLY A 278 -3.65 -16.95 14.67
N GLY A 279 -2.56 -16.57 15.35
CA GLY A 279 -1.58 -17.50 15.93
C GLY A 279 -0.67 -18.19 14.89
N ARG A 280 -0.61 -17.70 13.65
CA ARG A 280 0.25 -18.21 12.58
C ARG A 280 1.14 -17.10 12.03
N ASP A 281 2.31 -17.48 11.58
CA ASP A 281 3.25 -16.58 10.90
C ASP A 281 3.06 -16.69 9.39
N TYR A 282 2.99 -15.53 8.75
CA TYR A 282 2.90 -15.36 7.32
C TYR A 282 4.08 -14.53 6.85
N ARG A 283 4.34 -14.57 5.54
CA ARG A 283 5.43 -13.82 4.94
C ARG A 283 4.95 -12.82 3.90
N PHE A 284 5.72 -11.75 3.71
CA PHE A 284 5.43 -10.68 2.76
C PHE A 284 6.70 -10.03 2.21
N ASP A 285 6.53 -9.36 1.08
CA ASP A 285 7.54 -8.52 0.43
C ASP A 285 7.18 -7.04 0.48
N ILE A 286 8.20 -6.21 0.30
CA ILE A 286 8.09 -4.75 0.15
C ILE A 286 8.78 -4.35 -1.16
N SER A 287 8.19 -3.47 -1.95
CA SER A 287 8.82 -2.87 -3.14
C SER A 287 8.46 -1.38 -3.27
N LEU A 288 9.37 -0.56 -3.79
CA LEU A 288 9.08 0.85 -4.12
C LEU A 288 8.33 1.02 -5.43
N TYR A 289 8.12 -0.06 -6.19
CA TYR A 289 7.50 -0.01 -7.50
C TYR A 289 6.08 -0.56 -7.42
N ASP A 290 5.19 0.10 -8.17
CA ASP A 290 3.90 -0.47 -8.51
C ASP A 290 4.07 -1.75 -9.32
N LEU A 291 3.00 -2.54 -9.33
CA LEU A 291 2.98 -3.77 -10.10
C LEU A 291 3.25 -3.46 -11.57
N PRO A 292 4.16 -4.18 -12.23
CA PRO A 292 4.43 -3.95 -13.64
C PRO A 292 3.28 -4.44 -14.53
N TYR A 293 3.23 -3.90 -15.75
CA TYR A 293 2.38 -4.44 -16.81
C TYR A 293 2.95 -5.75 -17.33
N ASN A 294 2.08 -6.71 -17.64
CA ASN A 294 2.48 -7.96 -18.26
C ASN A 294 2.80 -7.71 -19.75
N PRO A 295 4.03 -7.93 -20.21
CA PRO A 295 4.42 -7.70 -21.61
C PRO A 295 3.72 -8.66 -22.60
N ASP A 296 3.27 -9.83 -22.13
CA ASP A 296 2.68 -10.88 -22.97
C ASP A 296 1.14 -10.83 -23.05
N GLY A 297 0.49 -9.84 -22.42
CA GLY A 297 -0.95 -9.60 -22.57
C GLY A 297 -1.60 -8.84 -21.40
N GLY A 298 -2.56 -7.95 -21.73
CA GLY A 298 -3.37 -7.18 -20.77
C GLY A 298 -2.80 -5.79 -20.48
N GLY A 299 -3.14 -4.80 -21.31
CA GLY A 299 -2.77 -3.40 -21.05
C GLY A 299 -3.61 -2.79 -19.93
N ALA A 300 -3.25 -1.57 -19.50
CA ALA A 300 -4.01 -0.69 -18.58
C ALA A 300 -5.50 -0.50 -18.93
N GLY A 301 -5.96 -0.97 -20.10
CA GLY A 301 -7.32 -0.86 -20.61
C GLY A 301 -8.07 -2.19 -20.82
N ASP A 302 -7.49 -3.34 -20.44
CA ASP A 302 -8.21 -4.63 -20.40
C ASP A 302 -8.83 -4.91 -19.00
N TYR A 303 -9.07 -3.85 -18.21
CA TYR A 303 -9.69 -3.87 -16.87
C TYR A 303 -11.20 -3.69 -16.94
#